data_AF-A0A7U4SSC2-F1
#
_entry.id   AF-A0A7U4SSC2-F1
#
_cell.length_a   1.000
_cell.length_b   1.000
_cell.length_c   1.000
_cell.angle_alpha   90.00
_cell.angle_beta   90.00
_cell.angle_gamma   90.00
#
_symmetry.space_group_name_H-M   'P 1'
#
loop_
_entity.id
_entity.type
_entity.pdbx_description
1 polymer ?
#
loop_
_entity_poly.entity_id
_entity_poly.type
_entity_poly.pdbx_seq_one_letter_code
_entity_poly.pdbx_strand_id
1 'polypeptide(L)' 'MISESGLYALVMRSNKPIAREFRKWVTSEVLPSIRKHGMYMMQEVAREAVEDPMQILARALVVTNERLGGS' A
#
# COMPACT_ATOMS: atom_id res chain seq x y z
N MET A 1 14.37 2.67 -18.93
CA MET A 1 13.23 2.73 -18.00
C MET A 1 13.69 2.21 -16.65
N ILE A 2 13.28 2.80 -15.53
CA ILE A 2 13.65 2.34 -14.19
C ILE A 2 12.54 1.40 -13.70
N SER A 3 12.90 0.24 -13.14
CA SER A 3 11.93 -0.68 -12.51
C SER A 3 11.42 -0.12 -11.18
N GLU A 4 10.29 -0.61 -10.69
CA GLU A 4 9.75 -0.21 -9.38
C GLU A 4 10.75 -0.50 -8.24
N SER A 5 11.39 -1.67 -8.27
CA SER A 5 12.46 -2.02 -7.33
C SER A 5 13.65 -1.06 -7.40
N GLY A 6 14.04 -0.65 -8.62
CA GLY A 6 15.11 0.34 -8.84
C GLY A 6 14.72 1.74 -8.37
N LEU A 7 13.46 2.14 -8.55
CA LEU A 7 12.92 3.41 -8.06
C LEU A 7 12.99 3.45 -6.53
N TYR A 8 12.52 2.42 -5.84
CA TYR A 8 12.60 2.36 -4.38
C TYR A 8 14.04 2.34 -3.87
N ALA A 9 14.94 1.58 -4.50
CA ALA A 9 16.36 1.58 -4.14
C ALA A 9 16.98 2.99 -4.26
N LEU A 10 16.61 3.74 -5.31
CA LEU A 10 17.06 5.11 -5.53
C LEU A 10 16.53 6.06 -4.45
N VAL A 11 15.23 6.00 -4.15
CA VAL A 11 14.60 6.83 -3.11
C VAL A 11 15.20 6.53 -1.74
N MET A 12 15.44 5.26 -1.43
CA MET A 12 16.00 4.84 -0.15
C MET A 12 17.43 5.35 0.09
N ARG A 13 18.20 5.59 -0.98
CA ARG A 13 19.59 6.11 -0.91
C ARG A 13 19.68 7.62 -1.09
N SER A 14 18.62 8.28 -1.57
CA SER A 14 18.65 9.71 -1.91
C SER A 14 18.68 10.61 -0.66
N ASN A 15 19.51 11.66 -0.71
CA ASN A 15 19.61 12.69 0.31
C ASN A 15 18.66 13.88 0.09
N LYS A 16 17.86 13.87 -0.99
CA LYS A 16 16.87 14.94 -1.24
C LYS A 16 15.84 15.00 -0.10
N PRO A 17 15.38 16.19 0.32
CA PRO A 17 14.38 16.33 1.39
C PRO A 17 13.14 15.45 1.19
N ILE A 18 12.57 15.44 -0.02
CA ILE A 18 11.40 14.61 -0.39
C ILE A 18 11.65 13.10 -0.16
N ALA A 19 12.86 12.62 -0.43
CA ALA A 19 13.22 11.22 -0.24
C ALA A 19 13.39 10.87 1.24
N ARG A 20 13.80 11.85 2.07
CA ARG A 20 13.87 11.69 3.53
C ARG A 20 12.47 11.62 4.14
N GLU A 21 11.55 12.46 3.68
CA GLU A 21 10.15 12.45 4.12
C GLU A 21 9.47 11.13 3.76
N PHE A 22 9.61 10.68 2.51
CA PHE A 22 9.08 9.40 2.07
C PHE A 22 9.65 8.24 2.89
N ARG A 23 10.98 8.18 3.06
CA ARG A 23 11.62 7.15 3.89
C ARG A 23 11.08 7.14 5.32
N LYS A 24 10.98 8.32 5.93
CA LYS A 24 10.48 8.46 7.30
C LYS A 24 9.06 7.93 7.40
N TRP A 25 8.17 8.34 6.50
CA TRP A 25 6.79 7.85 6.46
C TRP A 25 6.72 6.32 6.27
N VAL A 26 7.49 5.76 5.34
CA VAL A 26 7.53 4.30 5.12
C VAL A 26 8.00 3.56 6.38
N THR A 27 9.07 4.03 7.04
CA THR A 27 9.65 3.32 8.20
C THR A 27 8.90 3.57 9.51
N SER A 28 8.22 4.70 9.67
CA SER A 28 7.47 5.02 10.90
C SER A 28 6.02 4.57 10.86
N GLU A 29 5.41 4.46 9.69
CA GLU A 29 3.97 4.21 9.54
C GLU A 29 3.69 2.93 8.75
N VAL A 30 4.14 2.86 7.50
CA VAL A 30 3.78 1.78 6.58
C VAL A 30 4.33 0.43 7.03
N LEU A 31 5.66 0.30 7.16
CA LEU A 31 6.30 -0.96 7.53
C LEU A 31 5.88 -1.45 8.92
N PRO A 32 5.77 -0.59 9.95
CA PRO A 32 5.23 -1.02 11.24
C PRO A 32 3.80 -1.53 11.15
N SER A 33 2.94 -0.91 10.34
CA SER A 33 1.55 -1.37 10.16
C SER A 33 1.50 -2.74 9.46
N ILE A 34 2.24 -2.91 8.36
CA ILE A 34 2.34 -4.20 7.66
C ILE A 34 2.86 -5.29 8.61
N ARG A 35 3.91 -5.00 9.40
CA ARG A 35 4.46 -5.96 10.36
C ARG A 35 3.44 -6.39 11.43
N LYS A 36 2.58 -5.48 11.89
CA LYS A 36 1.59 -5.74 12.96
C LYS A 36 0.31 -6.39 12.44
N HIS A 37 -0.18 -5.94 11.29
CA HIS A 37 -1.53 -6.26 10.80
C HIS A 37 -1.54 -7.08 9.51
N GLY A 38 -0.36 -7.34 8.92
CA GLY A 38 -0.22 -8.04 7.64
C GLY A 38 -0.52 -7.18 6.41
N MET A 39 -1.02 -5.95 6.60
CA MET A 39 -1.35 -5.01 5.52
C MET A 39 -1.21 -3.56 5.98
N TYR A 40 -1.14 -2.65 5.01
CA TYR A 40 -1.31 -1.22 5.22
C TYR A 40 -2.55 -0.76 4.44
N MET A 41 -3.44 -0.05 5.11
CA MET A 41 -4.68 0.46 4.55
C MET A 41 -4.73 1.96 4.77
N MET A 42 -5.09 2.71 3.72
CA MET A 42 -5.35 4.15 3.84
C MET A 42 -6.46 4.38 4.87
N GLN A 43 -6.34 5.42 5.70
CA GLN A 43 -7.31 5.68 6.77
C GLN A 43 -8.75 5.82 6.24
N GLU A 44 -8.94 6.42 5.08
CA GLU A 44 -10.25 6.55 4.45
C GLU A 44 -10.87 5.19 4.13
N VAL A 45 -10.10 4.29 3.52
CA VAL A 45 -10.52 2.91 3.23
C VAL A 45 -10.76 2.14 4.53
N ALA A 46 -9.95 2.37 5.57
CA ALA A 46 -10.14 1.75 6.87
C ALA A 46 -11.43 2.22 7.56
N ARG A 47 -11.83 3.49 7.38
CA ARG A 47 -13.12 4.01 7.86
C ARG A 47 -14.27 3.40 7.08
N GLU A 48 -14.19 3.40 5.75
CA GLU A 48 -15.18 2.74 4.87
C GLU A 48 -15.34 1.27 5.25
N ALA A 49 -14.26 0.56 5.56
CA ALA A 49 -14.29 -0.85 6.00
C ALA A 49 -15.03 -1.07 7.32
N VAL A 50 -15.01 -0.08 8.23
CA VAL A 50 -15.71 -0.15 9.51
C VAL A 50 -17.18 0.22 9.34
N GLU A 51 -17.47 1.22 8.52
CA GLU A 51 -18.82 1.72 8.27
C GLU A 51 -19.64 0.79 7.38
N ASP A 52 -19.03 0.22 6.33
CA ASP A 52 -19.65 -0.73 5.42
C ASP A 52 -18.67 -1.86 5.03
N PRO A 53 -18.54 -2.90 5.87
CA PRO A 53 -17.64 -4.02 5.61
C PRO A 53 -17.95 -4.78 4.31
N MET A 54 -19.22 -4.77 3.88
CA MET A 54 -19.65 -5.53 2.70
C MET A 54 -19.14 -4.91 1.40
N GLN A 55 -18.98 -3.58 1.34
CA GLN A 55 -18.41 -2.90 0.18
C GLN A 55 -16.95 -3.31 -0.06
N ILE A 56 -16.15 -3.41 1.00
CA ILE A 56 -14.75 -3.84 0.89
C ILE A 56 -14.67 -5.28 0.40
N LEU A 57 -15.52 -6.17 0.91
CA LEU A 57 -15.58 -7.56 0.44
C LEU A 57 -16.00 -7.64 -1.04
N ALA A 58 -17.02 -6.87 -1.44
CA ALA A 58 -17.49 -6.84 -2.82
C ALA A 58 -16.37 -6.38 -3.78
N ARG A 59 -15.62 -5.32 -3.44
CA ARG A 59 -14.46 -4.85 -4.22
C ARG A 59 -13.38 -5.92 -4.32
N ALA A 60 -13.07 -6.61 -3.22
CA ALA A 60 -12.07 -7.69 -3.21
C ALA A 60 -12.49 -8.86 -4.13
N LEU A 61 -13.77 -9.21 -4.15
CA LEU A 61 -14.31 -10.25 -5.04
C LEU A 61 -14.21 -9.85 -6.52
N VAL A 62 -14.53 -8.59 -6.86
CA VAL A 62 -14.40 -8.08 -8.24
C VAL A 62 -12.95 -8.18 -8.71
N VAL A 63 -11.98 -7.69 -7.93
CA VAL A 63 -10.55 -7.75 -8.27
C VAL A 63 -10.06 -9.20 -8.42
N THR A 64 -10.57 -10.11 -7.59
CA THR A 64 -10.20 -11.53 -7.68
C THR A 64 -10.78 -12.16 -8.95
N ASN A 65 -12.02 -11.84 -9.31
CA ASN A 65 -12.65 -12.33 -10.53
C ASN A 65 -11.92 -11.85 -11.80
N GLU A 66 -11.49 -10.58 -11.84
CA GLU A 66 -10.69 -10.06 -12.97
C GLU A 66 -9.37 -10.81 -13.15
N ARG A 67 -8.75 -11.25 -12.04
CA ARG A 67 -7.51 -12.05 -12.08
C ARG A 67 -7.73 -13.50 -12.50
N LEU A 68 -8.90 -14.07 -12.19
CA LEU A 68 -9.23 -15.46 -12.51
C LEU A 68 -9.86 -15.63 -13.90
N GLY A 69 -10.58 -14.62 -14.40
CA GLY A 69 -11.24 -14.65 -15.71
C GLY A 69 -10.35 -14.29 -16.91
N GLY A 70 -9.05 -14.06 -16.68
CA GLY A 70 -8.07 -13.68 -17.70
C GLY A 70 -7.15 -14.82 -18.18
N SER A 71 -7.61 -16.08 -18.13
CA SER A 71 -6.90 -17.25 -18.67
C SER A 71 -7.69 -17.93 -19.78
#